data_AF-A0A0B1S0T4-F1
#
_entry.id   AF-A0A0B1S0T4-F1
#
_cell.length_a   1.000
_cell.length_b   1.000
_cell.length_c   1.000
_cell.angle_alpha   90.00
_cell.angle_beta   90.00
_cell.angle_gamma   90.00
#
_symmetry.space_group_name_H-M   'P 1'
#
loop_
_entity.id
_entity.type
_entity.pdbx_description
1 polymer ?
#
loop_
_entity_poly.entity_id
_entity_poly.type
_entity_poly.pdbx_seq_one_letter_code
_entity_poly.pdbx_strand_id
1 'polypeptide(L)'
;MNTTKRRETFWRQKASEKETEIKELTKERNAAYCGGISHGPSHRDQHIDPFFYEGFLAVKDKIASKEKEIADNQEIIKSLEANEDSEVLLKMLNSKRALATRIRAHEKTLKYVAKLESNLEMIRTALREIRQEKRDQITEIAERDAKIAELYKELSSLRGSFTDESTSNHSGDKESAKTELVDPLDEKPLFEEDGEGNGDVNVEEVGV
;
A
#
# COMPACT_ATOMS: atom_id res chain seq x y z
N MET A 1 20.88 5.50 -33.05
CA MET A 1 20.41 4.14 -32.66
C MET A 1 18.94 3.83 -33.02
N ASN A 2 18.33 4.47 -34.04
CA ASN A 2 16.88 4.32 -34.35
C ASN A 2 16.55 3.73 -35.74
N THR A 3 17.56 3.51 -36.59
CA THR A 3 17.37 3.04 -37.97
C THR A 3 17.04 1.55 -38.04
N THR A 4 17.64 0.74 -37.15
CA THR A 4 17.40 -0.71 -37.08
C THR A 4 15.98 -1.03 -36.63
N LYS A 5 15.49 -0.34 -35.58
CA LYS A 5 14.10 -0.48 -35.10
C LYS A 5 13.09 -0.11 -36.18
N ARG A 6 13.34 0.96 -36.96
CA ARG A 6 12.49 1.38 -38.08
C ARG A 6 12.46 0.38 -39.24
N ARG A 7 13.59 -0.28 -39.54
CA ARG A 7 13.64 -1.37 -40.53
C ARG A 7 12.90 -2.60 -40.04
N GLU A 8 13.04 -2.96 -38.77
CA GLU A 8 12.34 -4.11 -38.18
C GLU A 8 10.82 -3.91 -38.22
N THR A 9 10.32 -2.74 -37.85
CA THR A 9 8.88 -2.42 -37.94
C THR A 9 8.38 -2.46 -39.38
N PHE A 10 9.17 -1.97 -40.34
CA PHE A 10 8.82 -2.01 -41.77
C PHE A 10 8.71 -3.45 -42.29
N TRP A 11 9.64 -4.33 -41.92
CA TRP A 11 9.59 -5.75 -42.30
C TRP A 11 8.41 -6.49 -41.66
N ARG A 12 8.08 -6.18 -40.39
CA ARG A 12 6.89 -6.74 -39.73
C ARG A 12 5.60 -6.30 -40.43
N GLN A 13 5.50 -5.03 -40.82
CA GLN A 13 4.36 -4.53 -41.57
C GLN A 13 4.23 -5.23 -42.93
N LYS A 14 5.33 -5.32 -43.70
CA LYS A 14 5.35 -5.99 -45.00
C LYS A 14 5.00 -7.48 -44.91
N ALA A 15 5.46 -8.15 -43.84
CA ALA A 15 5.09 -9.54 -43.58
C ALA A 15 3.59 -9.67 -43.28
N SER A 16 3.02 -8.78 -42.47
CA SER A 16 1.59 -8.74 -42.20
C SER A 16 0.75 -8.52 -43.47
N GLU A 17 1.18 -7.60 -44.35
CA GLU A 17 0.50 -7.34 -45.64
C GLU A 17 0.51 -8.60 -46.53
N LYS A 18 1.66 -9.30 -46.60
CA LYS A 18 1.75 -10.57 -47.34
C LYS A 18 0.93 -11.69 -46.73
N GLU A 19 0.83 -11.75 -45.40
CA GLU A 19 -0.02 -12.71 -44.73
C GLU A 19 -1.51 -12.48 -45.02
N THR A 20 -1.93 -11.21 -45.08
CA THR A 20 -3.31 -10.87 -45.50
C THR A 20 -3.57 -11.22 -46.96
N GLU A 21 -2.61 -10.97 -47.86
CA GLU A 21 -2.72 -11.33 -49.28
C GLU A 21 -2.86 -12.85 -49.47
N ILE A 22 -2.06 -13.65 -48.74
CA ILE A 22 -2.15 -15.12 -48.77
C ILE A 22 -3.52 -15.60 -48.25
N LYS A 23 -4.06 -14.97 -47.21
CA LYS A 23 -5.39 -15.32 -46.67
C LYS A 23 -6.50 -15.07 -47.70
N GLU A 24 -6.48 -13.92 -48.37
CA GLU A 24 -7.46 -13.59 -49.41
C GLU A 24 -7.34 -14.52 -50.62
N LEU A 25 -6.13 -14.78 -51.13
CA LEU A 25 -5.92 -15.72 -52.24
C LEU A 25 -6.35 -17.15 -51.89
N THR A 26 -6.13 -17.57 -50.65
CA THR A 26 -6.60 -18.88 -50.16
C THR A 26 -8.12 -18.93 -50.12
N LYS A 27 -8.76 -17.85 -49.69
CA LYS A 27 -10.22 -17.73 -49.66
C LYS A 27 -10.81 -17.74 -51.08
N GLU A 28 -10.22 -17.00 -52.02
CA GLU A 28 -10.62 -16.97 -53.43
C GLU A 28 -10.44 -18.35 -54.09
N ARG A 29 -9.29 -19.01 -53.89
CA ARG A 29 -9.05 -20.38 -54.36
C ARG A 29 -10.08 -21.35 -53.81
N ASN A 30 -10.35 -21.29 -52.50
CA ASN A 30 -11.34 -22.16 -51.86
C ASN A 30 -12.74 -21.88 -52.39
N ALA A 31 -13.10 -20.61 -52.62
CA ALA A 31 -14.36 -20.23 -53.24
C ALA A 31 -14.45 -20.75 -54.69
N ALA A 32 -13.37 -20.74 -55.47
CA ALA A 32 -13.36 -21.28 -56.84
C ALA A 32 -13.40 -22.82 -56.90
N TYR A 33 -12.80 -23.49 -55.91
CA TYR A 33 -12.79 -24.95 -55.82
C TYR A 33 -14.12 -25.49 -55.27
N CYS A 34 -14.63 -24.87 -54.20
CA CYS A 34 -15.84 -25.29 -53.49
C CYS A 34 -17.12 -24.55 -53.93
N GLY A 35 -17.04 -23.50 -54.74
CA GLY A 35 -18.20 -22.67 -55.13
C GLY A 35 -19.23 -23.37 -56.03
N GLY A 36 -18.99 -24.61 -56.43
CA GLY A 36 -19.95 -25.50 -57.08
C GLY A 36 -20.51 -26.62 -56.18
N ILE A 37 -20.05 -26.69 -54.93
CA ILE A 37 -20.58 -27.57 -53.90
C ILE A 37 -21.80 -26.85 -53.30
N SER A 38 -22.89 -26.83 -54.06
CA SER A 38 -24.20 -26.36 -53.62
C SER A 38 -25.18 -27.52 -53.60
N HIS A 39 -26.28 -27.36 -52.87
CA HIS A 39 -27.34 -28.36 -52.85
C HIS A 39 -28.00 -28.42 -54.25
N GLY A 40 -27.77 -29.51 -54.99
CA GLY A 40 -28.36 -29.76 -56.32
C GLY A 40 -27.33 -29.87 -57.46
N PRO A 41 -27.78 -30.15 -58.70
CA PRO A 41 -26.89 -30.35 -59.85
C PRO A 41 -26.17 -29.06 -60.22
N SER A 42 -24.84 -29.10 -60.22
CA SER A 42 -23.98 -28.01 -60.70
C SER A 42 -23.57 -28.27 -62.14
N HIS A 43 -23.39 -27.22 -62.96
CA HIS A 43 -22.85 -27.37 -64.32
C HIS A 43 -21.48 -28.07 -64.33
N ARG A 44 -20.70 -27.96 -63.25
CA ARG A 44 -19.41 -28.65 -63.11
C ARG A 44 -19.55 -30.16 -62.94
N ASP A 45 -20.69 -30.63 -62.44
CA ASP A 45 -20.95 -32.06 -62.20
C ASP A 45 -21.01 -32.84 -63.52
N GLN A 46 -21.23 -32.15 -64.65
CA GLN A 46 -21.26 -32.72 -66.01
C GLN A 46 -19.89 -33.15 -66.54
N HIS A 47 -18.80 -32.68 -65.94
CA HIS A 47 -17.42 -33.02 -66.34
C HIS A 47 -16.82 -34.16 -65.51
N ILE A 48 -17.60 -34.73 -64.60
CA ILE A 48 -17.18 -35.82 -63.74
C ILE A 48 -17.32 -37.11 -64.54
N ASP A 49 -16.27 -37.93 -64.53
CA ASP A 49 -16.28 -39.24 -65.17
C ASP A 49 -17.46 -40.07 -64.62
N PRO A 50 -18.30 -40.65 -65.49
CA PRO A 50 -19.43 -41.49 -65.09
C PRO A 50 -19.07 -42.58 -64.07
N PHE A 51 -17.86 -43.12 -64.12
CA PHE A 51 -17.39 -44.14 -63.16
C PHE A 51 -17.29 -43.62 -61.72
N PHE A 52 -17.02 -42.32 -61.53
CA PHE A 52 -16.86 -41.69 -60.21
C PHE A 52 -18.04 -40.81 -59.79
N TYR A 53 -19.03 -40.64 -60.67
CA TYR A 53 -20.16 -39.73 -60.47
C TYR A 53 -20.99 -40.02 -59.21
N GLU A 54 -21.32 -41.28 -58.98
CA GLU A 54 -22.03 -41.76 -57.77
C GLU A 54 -21.24 -41.46 -56.48
N GLY A 55 -19.95 -41.76 -56.47
CA GLY A 55 -19.08 -41.50 -55.32
C GLY A 55 -18.92 -40.01 -55.03
N PHE A 56 -18.86 -39.19 -56.08
CA PHE A 56 -18.83 -37.73 -55.96
C PHE A 56 -20.12 -37.18 -55.36
N LEU A 57 -21.29 -37.61 -55.85
CA LEU A 57 -22.58 -37.20 -55.31
C LEU A 57 -22.71 -37.56 -53.83
N ALA A 58 -22.33 -38.79 -53.46
CA ALA A 58 -22.37 -39.24 -52.07
C ALA A 58 -21.47 -38.40 -51.14
N VAL A 59 -20.31 -37.94 -51.62
CA VAL A 59 -19.43 -37.03 -50.87
C VAL A 59 -20.01 -35.62 -50.79
N LYS A 60 -20.60 -35.12 -51.88
CA LYS A 60 -21.26 -33.81 -51.95
C LYS A 60 -22.40 -33.72 -50.93
N ASP A 61 -23.25 -34.74 -50.86
CA ASP A 61 -24.35 -34.83 -49.90
C ASP A 61 -23.84 -34.92 -48.45
N LYS A 62 -22.77 -35.68 -48.21
CA LYS A 62 -22.12 -35.74 -46.89
C LYS A 62 -21.55 -34.39 -46.46
N ILE A 63 -20.90 -33.67 -47.38
CA ILE A 63 -20.35 -32.32 -47.11
C ILE A 63 -21.51 -31.37 -46.78
N ALA A 64 -22.56 -31.33 -47.61
CA ALA A 64 -23.72 -30.48 -47.37
C ALA A 64 -24.41 -30.80 -46.03
N SER A 65 -24.56 -32.09 -45.69
CA SER A 65 -25.11 -32.51 -44.40
C SER A 65 -24.24 -32.06 -43.22
N LYS A 66 -22.91 -32.11 -43.36
CA LYS A 66 -21.98 -31.67 -42.31
C LYS A 66 -21.94 -30.16 -42.18
N GLU A 67 -22.03 -29.42 -43.27
CA GLU A 67 -22.13 -27.96 -43.26
C GLU A 67 -23.42 -27.50 -42.57
N LYS A 68 -24.53 -28.19 -42.79
CA LYS A 68 -25.79 -27.95 -42.05
C LYS A 68 -25.61 -28.20 -40.55
N GLU A 69 -25.04 -29.34 -40.17
CA GLU A 69 -24.78 -29.67 -38.75
C GLU A 69 -23.84 -28.65 -38.08
N ILE A 70 -22.84 -28.15 -38.81
CA ILE A 70 -21.95 -27.08 -38.34
C ILE A 70 -22.73 -25.78 -38.13
N ALA A 71 -23.60 -25.39 -39.07
CA ALA A 71 -24.42 -24.19 -38.96
C ALA A 71 -25.36 -24.26 -37.75
N ASP A 72 -26.06 -25.38 -37.57
CA ASP A 72 -26.98 -25.62 -36.45
C ASP A 72 -26.21 -25.54 -35.11
N ASN A 73 -25.04 -26.18 -35.01
CA ASN A 73 -24.19 -26.11 -33.81
C ASN A 73 -23.67 -24.69 -33.53
N GLN A 74 -23.35 -23.90 -34.56
CA GLN A 74 -22.94 -22.51 -34.38
C GLN A 74 -24.08 -21.65 -33.82
N GLU A 75 -25.32 -21.91 -34.22
CA GLU A 75 -26.50 -21.23 -33.68
C GLU A 75 -26.75 -21.61 -32.21
N ILE A 76 -26.63 -22.90 -31.88
CA ILE A 76 -26.72 -23.39 -30.50
C ILE A 76 -25.65 -22.72 -29.62
N ILE A 77 -24.39 -22.70 -30.05
CA ILE A 77 -23.30 -22.05 -29.31
C ILE A 77 -23.61 -20.57 -29.07
N LYS A 78 -24.06 -19.84 -30.09
CA LYS A 78 -24.44 -18.43 -29.94
C LYS A 78 -25.56 -18.23 -28.94
N SER A 79 -26.59 -19.09 -28.96
CA SER A 79 -27.68 -19.01 -27.98
C SER A 79 -27.22 -19.31 -26.55
N LEU A 80 -26.27 -20.23 -26.37
CA LEU A 80 -25.68 -20.55 -25.06
C LEU A 80 -24.77 -19.43 -24.56
N GLU A 81 -23.99 -18.80 -25.44
CA GLU A 81 -23.15 -17.64 -25.11
C GLU A 81 -23.99 -16.40 -24.77
N ALA A 82 -25.11 -16.22 -25.47
CA ALA A 82 -26.07 -15.15 -25.22
C ALA A 82 -27.07 -15.45 -24.08
N ASN A 83 -26.94 -16.60 -23.41
CA ASN A 83 -27.81 -16.92 -22.28
C ASN A 83 -27.55 -15.96 -21.12
N GLU A 84 -28.61 -15.38 -20.59
CA GLU A 84 -28.60 -14.43 -19.47
C GLU A 84 -27.89 -15.00 -18.24
N ASP A 85 -28.03 -16.30 -18.00
CA ASP A 85 -27.34 -17.01 -16.91
C ASP A 85 -25.81 -16.92 -17.01
N SER A 86 -25.26 -17.00 -18.23
CA SER A 86 -23.82 -16.91 -18.47
C SER A 86 -23.28 -15.53 -18.11
N GLU A 87 -24.02 -14.48 -18.47
CA GLU A 87 -23.66 -13.10 -18.15
C GLU A 87 -23.73 -12.84 -16.64
N VAL A 88 -24.78 -13.33 -15.97
CA VAL A 88 -24.92 -13.23 -14.51
C VAL A 88 -23.79 -13.96 -13.80
N LEU A 89 -23.45 -15.18 -14.21
CA LEU A 89 -22.34 -15.94 -13.65
C LEU A 89 -21.00 -15.22 -13.85
N LEU A 90 -20.77 -14.63 -15.03
CA LEU A 90 -19.55 -13.86 -15.31
C LEU A 90 -19.44 -12.62 -14.40
N LYS A 91 -20.54 -11.87 -14.23
CA LYS A 91 -20.61 -10.72 -13.31
C LYS A 91 -20.33 -11.15 -11.86
N MET A 92 -20.94 -12.24 -11.39
CA MET A 92 -20.70 -12.78 -10.06
C MET A 92 -19.25 -13.19 -9.87
N LEU A 93 -18.65 -13.87 -10.85
CA LEU A 93 -17.27 -14.35 -10.77
C LEU A 93 -16.27 -13.18 -10.74
N ASN A 94 -16.51 -12.14 -11.53
CA ASN A 94 -15.72 -10.91 -11.50
C ASN A 94 -15.87 -10.16 -10.17
N SER A 95 -17.09 -10.04 -9.64
CA SER A 95 -17.35 -9.45 -8.33
C SER A 95 -16.64 -10.21 -7.21
N LYS A 96 -16.73 -11.55 -7.20
CA LYS A 96 -16.02 -12.42 -6.25
C LYS A 96 -14.51 -12.23 -6.33
N ARG A 97 -13.95 -12.12 -7.54
CA ARG A 97 -12.51 -11.87 -7.75
C ARG A 97 -12.10 -10.51 -7.17
N ALA A 98 -12.87 -9.46 -7.43
CA ALA A 98 -12.61 -8.12 -6.90
C ALA A 98 -12.74 -8.04 -5.37
N LEU A 99 -13.66 -8.80 -4.79
CA LEU A 99 -13.80 -8.89 -3.34
C LEU A 99 -12.61 -9.62 -2.71
N ALA A 100 -12.15 -10.72 -3.32
CA ALA A 100 -10.99 -11.47 -2.85
C ALA A 100 -9.69 -10.64 -2.88
N THR A 101 -9.47 -9.82 -3.91
CA THR A 101 -8.31 -8.92 -3.95
C THR A 101 -8.38 -7.86 -2.85
N ARG A 102 -9.58 -7.32 -2.57
CA ARG A 102 -9.80 -6.35 -1.50
C ARG A 102 -9.55 -6.93 -0.12
N ILE A 103 -10.01 -8.16 0.15
CA ILE A 103 -9.73 -8.86 1.42
C ILE A 103 -8.21 -9.00 1.63
N ARG A 104 -7.47 -9.45 0.63
CA ARG A 104 -6.00 -9.58 0.72
C ARG A 104 -5.30 -8.25 0.96
N ALA A 105 -5.82 -7.15 0.42
CA ALA A 105 -5.31 -5.82 0.69
C ALA A 105 -5.55 -5.42 2.16
N HIS A 106 -6.77 -5.63 2.66
CA HIS A 106 -7.10 -5.37 4.07
C HIS A 106 -6.27 -6.22 5.03
N GLU A 107 -6.00 -7.50 4.73
CA GLU A 107 -5.12 -8.35 5.54
C GLU A 107 -3.70 -7.78 5.67
N LYS A 108 -3.16 -7.22 4.58
CA LYS A 108 -1.83 -6.57 4.61
C LYS A 108 -1.87 -5.31 5.47
N THR A 109 -2.90 -4.49 5.32
CA THR A 109 -3.09 -3.29 6.13
C THR A 109 -3.22 -3.64 7.62
N LEU A 110 -3.97 -4.70 7.95
CA LEU A 110 -4.17 -5.13 9.33
C LEU A 110 -2.88 -5.61 9.98
N LYS A 111 -2.02 -6.33 9.24
CA LYS A 111 -0.66 -6.67 9.71
C LYS A 111 0.20 -5.43 9.95
N TYR A 112 0.08 -4.42 9.10
CA TYR A 112 0.80 -3.17 9.26
C TYR A 112 0.31 -2.38 10.49
N VAL A 113 -1.01 -2.30 10.69
CA VAL A 113 -1.61 -1.69 11.89
C VAL A 113 -1.14 -2.40 13.15
N ALA A 114 -1.18 -3.73 13.21
CA ALA A 114 -0.69 -4.49 14.36
C ALA A 114 0.79 -4.21 14.68
N LYS A 115 1.64 -4.03 13.66
CA LYS A 115 3.04 -3.63 13.84
C LYS A 115 3.15 -2.22 14.43
N LEU A 116 2.35 -1.27 13.94
CA LEU A 116 2.33 0.08 14.48
C LEU A 116 1.84 0.12 15.93
N GLU A 117 0.82 -0.65 16.27
CA GLU A 117 0.31 -0.78 17.65
C GLU A 117 1.38 -1.34 18.59
N SER A 118 2.11 -2.39 18.16
CA SER A 118 3.23 -2.93 18.92
C SER A 118 4.35 -1.90 19.13
N ASN A 119 4.70 -1.13 18.10
CA ASN A 119 5.69 -0.06 18.21
C ASN A 119 5.23 1.05 19.17
N LEU A 120 3.96 1.41 19.09
CA LEU A 120 3.36 2.43 19.95
C LEU A 120 3.43 1.99 21.42
N GLU A 121 3.12 0.73 21.70
CA GLU A 121 3.23 0.19 23.07
C GLU A 121 4.66 0.20 23.59
N MET A 122 5.65 -0.18 22.78
CA MET A 122 7.07 -0.07 23.15
C MET A 122 7.50 1.37 23.47
N ILE A 123 7.01 2.34 22.70
CA ILE A 123 7.29 3.76 22.96
C ILE A 123 6.61 4.21 24.25
N ARG A 124 5.37 3.77 24.51
CA ARG A 124 4.66 4.07 25.77
C ARG A 124 5.39 3.51 26.98
N THR A 125 5.91 2.29 26.91
CA THR A 125 6.68 1.68 28.00
C THR A 125 7.99 2.43 28.24
N ALA A 126 8.75 2.72 27.18
CA ALA A 126 9.99 3.50 27.28
C ALA A 126 9.75 4.90 27.88
N LEU A 127 8.68 5.58 27.46
CA LEU A 127 8.32 6.89 28.02
C LEU A 127 7.94 6.80 29.50
N ARG A 128 7.29 5.72 29.93
CA ARG A 128 6.96 5.47 31.34
C ARG A 128 8.22 5.27 32.17
N GLU A 129 9.19 4.51 31.66
CA GLU A 129 10.48 4.28 32.30
C GLU A 129 11.27 5.59 32.44
N ILE A 130 11.41 6.38 31.37
CA ILE A 130 12.08 7.69 31.42
C ILE A 130 11.43 8.63 32.44
N ARG A 131 10.08 8.63 32.51
CA ARG A 131 9.37 9.45 33.51
C ARG A 131 9.61 8.96 34.94
N GLN A 132 9.77 7.65 35.14
CA GLN A 132 10.11 7.10 36.45
C GLN A 132 11.55 7.47 36.83
N GLU A 133 12.50 7.26 35.92
CA GLU A 133 13.90 7.64 36.13
C GLU A 133 14.04 9.12 36.47
N LYS A 134 13.31 10.01 35.77
CA LYS A 134 13.28 11.44 36.10
C LYS A 134 12.78 11.69 37.52
N ARG A 135 11.75 10.98 37.98
CA ARG A 135 11.25 11.13 39.36
C ARG A 135 12.30 10.65 40.37
N ASP A 136 12.94 9.52 40.10
CA ASP A 136 13.97 8.94 40.95
C ASP A 136 15.19 9.88 41.07
N GLN A 137 15.60 10.51 39.96
CA GLN A 137 16.65 11.53 39.95
C GLN A 137 16.26 12.77 40.77
N ILE A 138 15.02 13.25 40.66
CA ILE A 138 14.53 14.38 41.48
C ILE A 138 14.58 14.03 42.96
N THR A 139 14.18 12.82 43.35
CA THR A 139 14.27 12.38 44.75
C THR A 139 15.72 12.29 45.23
N GLU A 140 16.62 11.76 44.41
CA GLU A 140 18.04 11.65 44.75
C GLU A 140 18.71 13.03 44.91
N ILE A 141 18.34 14.00 44.06
CA ILE A 141 18.81 15.39 44.19
C ILE A 141 18.30 15.99 45.51
N ALA A 142 17.01 15.82 45.83
CA ALA A 142 16.45 16.35 47.08
C ALA A 142 17.14 15.76 48.33
N GLU A 143 17.45 14.45 48.32
CA GLU A 143 18.21 13.81 49.39
C GLU A 143 19.64 14.36 49.52
N ARG A 144 20.32 14.59 48.39
CA ARG A 144 21.65 15.23 48.37
C ARG A 144 21.61 16.66 48.90
N ASP A 145 20.63 17.45 48.48
CA ASP A 145 20.45 18.83 48.93
C ASP A 145 20.19 18.89 50.44
N ALA A 146 19.36 17.98 50.96
CA ALA A 146 19.14 17.83 52.40
C ALA A 146 20.46 17.51 53.14
N LYS A 147 21.28 16.59 52.59
CA LYS A 147 22.57 16.25 53.20
C LYS A 147 23.57 17.40 53.16
N ILE A 148 23.58 18.18 52.07
CA ILE A 148 24.39 19.40 51.95
C ILE A 148 23.97 20.42 53.02
N ALA A 149 22.67 20.62 53.23
CA ALA A 149 22.16 21.52 54.26
C ALA A 149 22.56 21.08 55.68
N GLU A 150 22.51 19.78 55.98
CA GLU A 150 23.02 19.23 57.24
C GLU A 150 24.52 19.53 57.42
N LEU A 151 25.34 19.28 56.40
CA LEU A 151 26.78 19.54 56.46
C LEU A 151 27.09 21.03 56.66
N TYR A 152 26.34 21.93 56.02
CA TYR A 152 26.47 23.38 56.26
C TYR A 152 26.15 23.76 57.70
N LYS A 153 25.13 23.13 58.29
CA LYS A 153 24.77 23.32 59.71
C LYS A 153 25.88 22.84 60.63
N GLU A 154 26.39 21.63 60.40
CA GLU A 154 27.52 21.06 61.15
C GLU A 154 28.77 21.94 61.06
N LEU A 155 29.14 22.40 59.85
CA LEU A 155 30.27 23.32 59.64
C LEU A 155 30.09 24.65 60.38
N SER A 156 28.88 25.20 60.36
CA SER A 156 28.57 26.45 61.07
C SER A 156 28.67 26.26 62.59
N SER A 157 28.18 25.13 63.13
CA SER A 157 28.33 24.79 64.54
C SER A 157 29.79 24.62 64.95
N LEU A 158 30.60 23.92 64.14
CA LEU A 158 32.04 23.74 64.40
C LEU A 158 32.82 25.06 64.37
N ARG A 159 32.48 25.96 63.43
CA ARG A 159 33.06 27.32 63.39
C ARG A 159 32.66 28.13 64.62
N GLY A 160 31.40 28.02 65.07
CA GLY A 160 30.93 28.64 66.30
C GLY A 160 31.73 28.17 67.52
N SER A 161 31.87 26.85 67.70
CA SER A 161 32.65 26.29 68.81
C SER A 161 34.13 26.68 68.77
N PHE A 162 34.75 26.74 67.58
CA PHE A 162 36.14 27.19 67.45
C PHE A 162 36.32 28.68 67.78
N THR A 163 35.31 29.50 67.48
CA THR A 163 35.31 30.94 67.79
C THR A 163 35.10 31.16 69.28
N ASP A 164 34.20 30.40 69.92
CA ASP A 164 33.98 30.44 71.37
C ASP A 164 35.21 29.93 72.15
N GLU A 165 35.90 28.91 71.65
CA GLU A 165 37.14 28.39 72.24
C GLU A 165 38.34 29.34 72.05
N SER A 166 38.37 30.11 70.94
CA SER A 166 39.39 31.14 70.68
C SER A 166 39.12 32.44 71.45
N THR A 167 37.86 32.84 71.63
CA THR A 167 37.48 34.03 72.41
C THR A 167 37.50 33.76 73.93
N SER A 168 37.26 32.53 74.37
CA SER A 168 37.49 32.12 75.76
C SER A 168 38.98 32.13 76.14
N ASN A 169 39.89 32.05 75.16
CA ASN A 169 41.34 32.18 75.37
C ASN A 169 41.90 33.57 75.05
N HIS A 170 41.05 34.52 74.63
CA HIS A 170 41.47 35.88 74.32
C HIS A 170 40.46 36.91 74.85
N SER A 171 40.47 37.12 76.16
CA SER A 171 39.96 38.36 76.74
C SER A 171 40.94 39.49 76.40
N GLY A 172 40.73 40.16 75.28
CA GLY A 172 41.61 41.24 74.85
C GLY A 172 41.17 41.91 73.56
N ASP A 173 40.52 43.06 73.73
CA ASP A 173 40.32 44.14 72.76
C ASP A 173 39.25 44.07 71.67
N LYS A 174 38.48 45.16 71.67
CA LYS A 174 37.52 45.59 70.67
C LYS A 174 38.27 46.20 69.50
N GLU A 175 37.86 45.89 68.27
CA GLU A 175 37.81 46.94 67.26
C GLU A 175 36.78 46.67 66.17
N SER A 176 36.08 47.75 65.83
CA SER A 176 34.98 47.88 64.90
C SER A 176 35.40 47.60 63.46
N ALA A 177 34.64 46.75 62.76
CA ALA A 177 34.61 46.74 61.30
C ALA A 177 33.15 46.63 60.82
N LYS A 178 32.69 47.75 60.26
CA LYS A 178 31.41 47.91 59.57
C LYS A 178 31.54 47.26 58.19
N THR A 179 30.92 46.10 57.97
CA THR A 179 30.79 45.49 56.64
C THR A 179 29.45 45.90 56.02
N GLU A 180 29.53 46.54 54.85
CA GLU A 180 28.40 46.85 53.98
C GLU A 180 27.58 45.60 53.64
N LEU A 181 26.27 45.74 53.81
CA LEU A 181 25.25 44.80 53.36
C LEU A 181 25.16 44.89 51.83
N VAL A 182 25.45 43.78 51.15
CA VAL A 182 25.00 43.55 49.77
C VAL A 182 23.73 42.73 49.87
N ASP A 183 22.60 43.34 49.51
CA ASP A 183 21.33 42.64 49.38
C ASP A 183 21.38 41.64 48.21
N PRO A 184 20.75 40.46 48.36
CA PRO A 184 20.66 39.45 47.32
C PRO A 184 19.58 39.79 46.28
N LEU A 185 19.84 39.33 45.06
CA LEU A 185 19.00 39.42 43.87
C LEU A 185 17.56 38.94 44.14
N ASP A 186 16.59 39.78 43.76
CA ASP A 186 15.19 39.43 43.55
C ASP A 186 15.09 38.42 42.39
N GLU A 187 14.99 37.13 42.70
CA GLU A 187 14.40 36.15 41.79
C GLU A 187 12.94 35.92 42.18
N LYS A 188 12.03 36.53 41.40
CA LYS A 188 10.60 36.23 41.46
C LYS A 188 10.32 34.99 40.58
N PRO A 189 9.58 33.98 41.07
CA PRO A 189 9.22 32.82 40.27
C PRO A 189 8.09 33.20 39.32
N LEU A 190 8.23 32.86 38.03
CA LEU A 190 7.12 32.91 37.07
C LEU A 190 6.72 31.48 36.72
N PHE A 191 5.94 30.87 37.60
CA PHE A 191 5.01 29.81 37.24
C PHE A 191 3.62 30.43 37.20
N GLU A 192 2.99 30.40 36.03
CA GLU A 192 1.52 30.36 35.94
C GLU A 192 1.12 29.09 35.19
N GLU A 193 0.23 28.35 35.84
CA GLU A 193 -0.47 27.16 35.39
C GLU A 193 -1.42 27.45 34.21
N ASP A 194 -1.54 26.42 33.37
CA ASP A 194 -2.76 25.84 32.79
C ASP A 194 -3.82 26.74 32.13
N GLY A 195 -3.99 26.49 30.83
CA GLY A 195 -5.21 26.79 30.07
C GLY A 195 -5.53 25.65 29.11
N GLU A 196 -6.50 24.82 29.51
CA GLU A 196 -7.21 23.87 28.67
C GLU A 196 -7.84 24.54 27.43
N GLY A 197 -8.07 23.76 26.38
CA GLY A 197 -9.29 23.93 25.56
C GLY A 197 -9.12 24.10 24.05
N ASN A 198 -9.52 23.04 23.35
CA ASN A 198 -10.10 22.99 21.99
C ASN A 198 -9.18 23.38 20.81
N GLY A 199 -8.92 22.54 19.81
CA GLY A 199 -9.83 21.57 19.20
C GLY A 199 -10.71 22.28 18.18
N ASP A 200 -10.20 22.52 16.97
CA ASP A 200 -11.05 22.53 15.79
C ASP A 200 -10.25 22.16 14.53
N VAL A 201 -10.60 20.98 14.01
CA VAL A 201 -10.23 20.46 12.70
C VAL A 201 -11.37 20.88 11.78
N ASN A 202 -11.13 21.84 10.89
CA ASN A 202 -12.09 22.15 9.84
C ASN A 202 -11.72 21.36 8.57
N VAL A 203 -12.46 20.29 8.33
CA VAL A 203 -12.56 19.60 7.03
C VAL A 203 -14.02 19.72 6.59
N GLU A 204 -14.31 20.68 5.71
CA GLU A 204 -15.47 20.65 4.82
C GLU A 204 -14.94 20.15 3.45
N GLU A 205 -15.23 18.91 3.09
CA GLU A 205 -16.42 18.41 2.40
C GLU A 205 -16.32 18.60 0.88
N VAL A 206 -15.95 17.50 0.20
CA VAL A 206 -16.05 17.33 -1.26
C VAL A 206 -17.42 16.72 -1.52
N GLY A 207 -18.30 17.50 -2.14
CA GLY A 207 -19.61 17.04 -2.59
C GLY A 207 -19.51 16.03 -3.74
N VAL A 208 -20.34 14.99 -3.63
CA VAL A 208 -20.90 14.21 -4.73
C VAL A 208 -22.41 14.37 -4.66
#